data_AF-A0A6B8VAK1-F1
#
_entry.id   AF-A0A6B8VAK1-F1
#
_cell.length_a   1.000
_cell.length_b   1.000
_cell.length_c   1.000
_cell.angle_alpha   90.00
_cell.angle_beta   90.00
_cell.angle_gamma   90.00
#
_symmetry.space_group_name_H-M   'P 1'
#
loop_
_entity.id
_entity.type
_entity.pdbx_description
1 polymer ?
#
loop_
_entity_poly.entity_id
_entity_poly.type
_entity_poly.pdbx_seq_one_letter_code
_entity_poly.pdbx_strand_id
1 'polypeptide(L)' 'MKQYISANVLEEATGIKATTLANWRSRKIGPPFVKIEGAVRYPVDEVEAWIKAQNPERVA' A
#
# COMPACT_ATOMS: atom_id res chain seq x y z
N MET A 1 12.11 -11.94 4.42
CA MET A 1 11.18 -12.56 3.45
C MET A 1 10.35 -11.43 2.86
N LYS A 2 10.31 -11.22 1.54
CA LYS A 2 9.52 -10.10 0.98
C LYS A 2 8.05 -10.52 0.93
N GLN A 3 7.23 -9.95 1.81
CA GLN A 3 5.81 -10.21 1.84
C GLN A 3 5.08 -9.20 0.96
N TYR A 4 4.20 -9.71 0.10
CA TYR A 4 3.39 -8.93 -0.80
C TYR A 4 1.92 -9.07 -0.42
N ILE A 5 1.25 -7.95 -0.20
CA ILE A 5 -0.18 -7.89 0.10
C ILE A 5 -0.96 -7.34 -1.09
N SER A 6 -2.21 -7.77 -1.21
CA SER A 6 -3.15 -7.26 -2.21
C SER A 6 -3.76 -5.94 -1.73
N ALA A 7 -4.35 -5.17 -2.66
CA ALA A 7 -5.03 -3.92 -2.33
C ALA A 7 -6.14 -4.09 -1.27
N ASN A 8 -6.77 -5.26 -1.21
CA ASN A 8 -7.83 -5.57 -0.24
C ASN A 8 -7.28 -5.71 1.19
N VAL A 9 -6.16 -6.40 1.37
CA VAL A 9 -5.49 -6.50 2.68
C VAL A 9 -4.95 -5.13 3.12
N LEU A 10 -4.45 -4.34 2.17
CA LEU A 10 -4.03 -2.97 2.43
C LEU A 10 -5.20 -2.07 2.88
N GLU A 11 -6.39 -2.30 2.32
CA GLU A 11 -7.62 -1.63 2.77
C GLU A 11 -7.95 -1.95 4.22
N GLU A 12 -7.83 -3.21 4.64
CA GLU A 12 -8.08 -3.60 6.03
C GLU A 12 -7.06 -2.99 7.01
N ALA A 13 -5.79 -2.90 6.62
CA ALA A 13 -4.73 -2.34 7.47
C ALA A 13 -4.79 -0.80 7.59
N THR A 14 -5.16 -0.10 6.52
CA THR A 14 -5.11 1.38 6.47
C THR A 14 -6.47 2.05 6.56
N GLY A 15 -7.55 1.31 6.33
CA GLY A 15 -8.90 1.84 6.11
C GLY A 15 -9.10 2.50 4.73
N ILE A 16 -8.07 2.50 3.86
CA ILE A 16 -8.14 3.13 2.53
C ILE A 16 -8.72 2.14 1.53
N LYS A 17 -9.85 2.51 0.90
CA LYS A 17 -10.50 1.66 -0.09
C LYS A 17 -9.57 1.24 -1.23
N ALA A 18 -9.67 -0.01 -1.68
CA ALA A 18 -8.90 -0.53 -2.81
C ALA A 18 -9.10 0.28 -4.11
N THR A 19 -10.30 0.85 -4.30
CA THR A 19 -10.63 1.80 -5.37
C THR A 19 -9.88 3.12 -5.25
N THR A 20 -9.71 3.65 -4.05
CA THR A 20 -8.87 4.83 -3.78
C THR A 20 -7.41 4.52 -4.10
N LEU A 21 -6.91 3.37 -3.66
CA LEU A 21 -5.56 2.89 -3.98
C LEU A 21 -5.34 2.72 -5.50
N ALA A 22 -6.38 2.36 -6.26
CA ALA A 22 -6.32 2.31 -7.72
C ALA A 22 -6.24 3.71 -8.36
N ASN A 23 -7.04 4.66 -7.88
CA ASN A 23 -6.97 6.05 -8.33
C ASN A 23 -5.59 6.68 -8.04
N TRP A 24 -5.06 6.42 -6.85
CA TRP A 24 -3.75 6.84 -6.39
C TRP A 24 -2.61 6.34 -7.28
N ARG A 25 -2.66 5.05 -7.68
CA ARG A 25 -1.73 4.48 -8.66
C ARG A 25 -1.71 5.26 -9.98
N SER A 26 -2.88 5.60 -10.51
CA SER A 26 -2.98 6.40 -11.76
C SER A 26 -2.43 7.81 -11.59
N ARG A 27 -2.55 8.38 -10.39
CA ARG A 27 -2.05 9.71 -10.03
C ARG A 27 -0.60 9.70 -9.55
N LYS A 28 0.06 8.53 -9.48
CA LYS A 28 1.41 8.32 -8.92
C LYS A 28 1.58 8.87 -7.50
N ILE A 29 0.52 8.78 -6.70
CA ILE A 29 0.51 9.15 -5.28
C ILE A 29 0.24 7.90 -4.42
N GLY A 30 0.69 7.91 -3.17
CA GLY A 30 0.41 6.83 -2.21
C GLY A 30 1.51 5.76 -2.09
N PRO A 31 1.17 4.58 -1.51
CA PRO A 31 2.15 3.54 -1.22
C PRO A 31 2.70 2.90 -2.51
N PRO A 32 3.99 2.52 -2.51
CA PRO A 32 4.61 1.87 -3.66
C PRO A 32 3.93 0.55 -4.00
N PHE A 33 3.83 0.29 -5.29
CA PHE A 33 3.19 -0.89 -5.84
C PHE A 33 4.12 -1.55 -6.85
N VAL A 34 4.10 -2.87 -6.88
CA VAL A 34 4.82 -3.69 -7.85
C VAL A 34 3.83 -4.49 -8.68
N LYS A 35 4.11 -4.62 -9.97
CA LYS A 35 3.31 -5.45 -10.88
C LYS A 35 4.03 -6.77 -11.07
N ILE A 36 3.49 -7.83 -10.48
CA ILE A 36 4.04 -9.20 -10.58
C ILE A 36 3.06 -9.99 -11.45
N GLU A 37 3.50 -10.43 -12.62
CA GLU A 37 2.70 -11.23 -13.57
C GLU A 37 1.31 -10.64 -13.88
N GLY A 38 1.22 -9.32 -14.03
CA GLY A 38 -0.06 -8.65 -14.31
C GLY A 38 -0.87 -8.28 -13.07
N ALA A 39 -0.58 -8.87 -11.91
CA ALA A 39 -1.23 -8.55 -10.64
C ALA A 39 -0.54 -7.39 -9.92
N VAL A 40 -1.33 -6.46 -9.39
CA VAL A 40 -0.82 -5.37 -8.55
C VAL A 40 -0.66 -5.88 -7.13
N ARG A 41 0.55 -5.77 -6.61
CA ARG A 41 0.93 -6.17 -5.26
C ARG A 41 1.61 -5.02 -4.54
N TYR A 42 1.45 -4.99 -3.24
CA TYR A 42 2.05 -3.99 -2.37
C TYR A 42 3.07 -4.69 -1.46
N PRO A 43 4.35 -4.33 -1.52
CA PRO A 43 5.34 -4.86 -0.59
C PRO A 43 5.06 -4.30 0.81
N VAL A 44 4.88 -5.19 1.79
CA VAL A 44 4.51 -4.82 3.16
C VAL A 44 5.51 -3.84 3.77
N ASP A 45 6.80 -4.14 3.63
CA ASP A 45 7.90 -3.32 4.16
C ASP A 45 7.83 -1.86 3.68
N GLU A 46 7.58 -1.65 2.39
CA GLU A 46 7.48 -0.30 1.84
C GLU A 46 6.14 0.38 2.15
N VAL A 47 5.05 -0.39 2.25
CA VAL A 47 3.77 0.14 2.72
C VAL A 47 3.90 0.63 4.16
N GLU A 48 4.51 -0.15 5.04
CA GLU A 48 4.73 0.24 6.44
C GLU A 48 5.61 1.48 6.52
N ALA A 49 6.69 1.53 5.74
CA ALA A 49 7.53 2.72 5.63
C ALA A 49 6.73 3.95 5.14
N TRP A 50 5.84 3.76 4.16
CA TRP A 50 4.96 4.82 3.67
C TRP A 50 3.97 5.29 4.74
N ILE A 51 3.31 4.38 5.44
CA ILE A 51 2.38 4.70 6.54
C ILE A 51 3.12 5.49 7.64
N LYS A 52 4.31 5.01 8.03
CA LYS A 52 5.16 5.68 9.02
C LYS A 52 5.59 7.07 8.58
N ALA A 53 5.90 7.25 7.30
CA ALA A 53 6.24 8.55 6.73
C ALA A 53 5.04 9.51 6.68
N GLN A 54 3.81 9.00 6.51
CA GLN A 54 2.59 9.81 6.50
C GLN A 54 2.13 10.21 7.91
N ASN A 55 2.29 9.33 8.90
CA ASN A 55 1.87 9.62 10.28
C ASN A 55 2.78 8.93 11.31
N PRO A 56 3.86 9.60 11.77
CA PRO A 56 4.82 9.01 12.70
C PRO A 56 4.20 8.62 14.06
N GLU A 57 3.04 9.21 14.43
CA GLU A 57 2.35 8.95 15.70
C GLU A 57 1.45 7.71 15.71
N ARG A 58 1.18 7.08 14.56
CA ARG A 58 0.20 5.95 14.48
C ARG A 58 0.78 4.57 14.76
N VAL A 59 2.10 4.48 14.95
CA VAL A 59 2.85 3.23 15.10
C VAL A 59 3.66 3.15 16.41
N ALA A 60 3.34 4.02 17.38
CA ALA A 60 3.94 4.04 18.71
C ALA A 60 3.09 3.26 19.73
#